data_AF-A0A1W0E819-F1
#
_entry.id   AF-A0A1W0E819-F1
#
_cell.length_a   1.000
_cell.length_b   1.000
_cell.length_c   1.000
_cell.angle_alpha   90.00
_cell.angle_beta   90.00
_cell.angle_gamma   90.00
#
_symmetry.space_group_name_H-M   'P 1'
#
loop_
_entity.id
_entity.type
_entity.pdbx_description
1 polymer ?
#
loop_
_entity_poly.entity_id
_entity_poly.type
_entity_poly.pdbx_seq_one_letter_code
_entity_poly.pdbx_strand_id
1 'polypeptide(L)'
;MDQVSLKNKNDNKFDSKKLDIPGKGLILKNIRGINDQLKKIDDDIKLLSSRIHEIIKKEKDNSPRSIILSKLQEIKAELKVFKDERSALHNENDIIKKKIDELRTNNETGAGVMTEEQIDQRIEQLNVNLIRKTHTATEERQIASELSALSSKKEKLGDVKENLKTLKNLEVRFKEVKGQIAKLNKEIGTRTDKSNEYKAELDKLHEESKKKHPEIDQLNEKIKMLKEQKTNLYTLREEKRGELHALEVEFKKLEKEILMAKENEDSKNKIKDEISLLRKKIEGLYKKISEFDAKVFDRLLIDLQQIKATSNFNLNLDLVSDLLKNRIKLPKDSKSLEDAIEMVLKARENADEHFTERTKVFRDEIEEINKEIENKMAELDKLPPTNEELLVKGGYYRAKRNDSIAN
;
A
#
# COMPACT_ATOMS: atom_id res chain seq x y z
N MET A 1 -32.70 -14.80 36.79
CA MET A 1 -32.73 -14.81 35.30
C MET A 1 -31.49 -15.54 34.85
N ASP A 2 -31.55 -16.86 34.89
CA ASP A 2 -30.49 -17.75 34.45
C ASP A 2 -30.72 -18.06 32.97
N GLN A 3 -29.79 -17.66 32.11
CA GLN A 3 -29.76 -18.13 30.72
C GLN A 3 -28.68 -19.20 30.57
N VAL A 4 -29.17 -20.43 30.54
CA VAL A 4 -28.44 -21.62 30.13
C VAL A 4 -28.11 -21.51 28.65
N SER A 5 -26.83 -21.26 28.33
CA SER A 5 -26.28 -21.39 26.98
C SER A 5 -25.93 -22.86 26.72
N LEU A 6 -26.84 -23.61 26.11
CA LEU A 6 -26.57 -24.92 25.54
C LEU A 6 -25.79 -24.74 24.23
N LYS A 7 -24.49 -25.01 24.31
CA LYS A 7 -23.61 -25.21 23.15
C LYS A 7 -24.06 -26.46 22.40
N ASN A 8 -24.76 -26.28 21.28
CA ASN A 8 -24.85 -27.29 20.23
C ASN A 8 -23.49 -27.41 19.53
N LYS A 9 -22.64 -28.29 20.07
CA LYS A 9 -21.50 -28.86 19.33
C LYS A 9 -22.03 -30.01 18.49
N ASN A 10 -22.30 -29.76 17.22
CA ASN A 10 -22.26 -30.77 16.17
C ASN A 10 -21.90 -30.05 14.87
N ASP A 11 -20.67 -29.50 14.86
CA ASP A 11 -19.99 -29.18 13.62
C ASP A 11 -19.64 -30.51 12.95
N ASN A 12 -20.39 -30.85 11.89
CA ASN A 12 -19.94 -31.73 10.83
C ASN A 12 -18.61 -31.19 10.30
N LYS A 13 -17.50 -31.67 10.86
CA LYS A 13 -16.18 -31.58 10.24
C LYS A 13 -16.17 -32.49 9.00
N PHE A 14 -16.79 -32.02 7.93
CA PHE A 14 -16.24 -32.33 6.62
C PHE A 14 -14.88 -31.63 6.57
N ASP A 15 -13.81 -32.42 6.72
CA ASP A 15 -12.45 -32.03 6.36
C ASP A 15 -12.44 -31.65 4.88
N SER A 16 -12.79 -30.39 4.60
CA SER A 16 -12.50 -29.73 3.34
C SER A 16 -11.01 -29.42 3.29
N LYS A 17 -10.19 -30.48 3.21
CA LYS A 17 -8.89 -30.36 2.54
C LYS A 17 -9.21 -29.93 1.12
N LYS A 18 -9.29 -28.61 0.88
CA LYS A 18 -9.31 -28.03 -0.46
C LYS A 18 -8.24 -28.78 -1.24
N LEU A 19 -8.63 -29.52 -2.27
CA LEU A 19 -7.64 -30.16 -3.13
C LEU A 19 -6.66 -29.07 -3.57
N ASP A 20 -5.37 -29.32 -3.36
CA ASP A 20 -4.34 -28.37 -3.72
C ASP A 20 -4.34 -28.26 -5.25
N ILE A 21 -4.59 -27.05 -5.76
CA ILE A 21 -4.70 -26.83 -7.21
C ILE A 21 -3.29 -26.95 -7.79
N PRO A 22 -3.01 -27.96 -8.63
CA PRO A 22 -1.68 -28.14 -9.21
C PRO A 22 -1.25 -26.87 -9.96
N GLY A 23 -0.02 -26.41 -9.72
CA GLY A 23 0.53 -25.20 -10.37
C GLY A 23 0.20 -23.87 -9.68
N LYS A 24 -0.81 -23.80 -8.80
CA LYS A 24 -1.16 -22.57 -8.05
C LYS A 24 0.00 -22.04 -7.21
N GLY A 25 0.74 -22.92 -6.55
CA GLY A 25 1.89 -22.55 -5.73
C GLY A 25 2.99 -21.83 -6.51
N LEU A 26 3.23 -22.23 -7.77
CA LEU A 26 4.22 -21.61 -8.64
C LEU A 26 3.81 -20.18 -9.03
N ILE A 27 2.54 -19.99 -9.42
CA ILE A 27 1.99 -18.67 -9.77
C ILE A 27 2.05 -17.73 -8.56
N LEU A 28 1.67 -18.21 -7.37
CA LEU A 28 1.76 -17.42 -6.14
C LEU A 28 3.21 -17.05 -5.78
N LYS A 29 4.17 -17.95 -5.99
CA LYS A 29 5.59 -17.66 -5.80
C LYS A 29 6.07 -16.56 -6.76
N ASN A 30 5.64 -16.61 -8.02
CA ASN A 30 5.97 -15.58 -9.01
C ASN A 30 5.38 -14.22 -8.63
N ILE A 31 4.12 -14.17 -8.19
CA ILE A 31 3.48 -12.93 -7.70
C ILE A 31 4.24 -12.36 -6.50
N ARG A 32 4.68 -13.19 -5.56
CA ARG A 32 5.52 -12.74 -4.43
C ARG A 32 6.84 -12.15 -4.92
N GLY A 33 7.54 -12.84 -5.83
CA GLY A 33 8.79 -12.35 -6.41
C GLY A 33 8.64 -10.99 -7.10
N ILE A 34 7.53 -10.79 -7.84
CA ILE A 34 7.21 -9.49 -8.45
C ILE A 34 6.98 -8.40 -7.38
N ASN A 35 6.25 -8.72 -6.30
CA ASN A 35 6.04 -7.77 -5.20
C ASN A 35 7.35 -7.39 -4.49
N ASP A 36 8.28 -8.33 -4.31
CA ASP A 36 9.59 -8.06 -3.73
C ASP A 36 10.42 -7.13 -4.63
N GLN A 37 10.36 -7.34 -5.96
CA GLN A 37 11.00 -6.45 -6.94
C GLN A 37 10.38 -5.04 -6.92
N LEU A 38 9.04 -4.94 -6.89
CA LEU A 38 8.34 -3.66 -6.77
C LEU A 38 8.76 -2.89 -5.52
N LYS A 39 8.91 -3.59 -4.38
CA LYS A 39 9.36 -2.98 -3.13
C LYS A 39 10.79 -2.45 -3.23
N LYS A 40 11.71 -3.23 -3.84
CA LYS A 40 13.09 -2.78 -4.09
C LYS A 40 13.13 -1.52 -4.94
N ILE A 41 12.36 -1.47 -6.03
CA ILE A 41 12.26 -0.27 -6.89
C ILE A 41 11.75 0.94 -6.10
N ASP A 42 10.76 0.76 -5.22
CA ASP A 42 10.25 1.85 -4.39
C ASP A 42 11.29 2.37 -3.39
N ASP A 43 12.09 1.48 -2.80
CA ASP A 43 13.17 1.85 -1.91
C ASP A 43 14.32 2.56 -2.66
N ASP A 44 14.66 2.10 -3.88
CA ASP A 44 15.65 2.74 -4.75
C ASP A 44 15.20 4.15 -5.18
N ILE A 45 13.93 4.33 -5.56
CA ILE A 45 13.37 5.65 -5.90
C ILE A 45 13.45 6.60 -4.71
N LYS A 46 13.16 6.12 -3.49
CA LYS A 46 13.29 6.93 -2.27
C LYS A 46 14.73 7.33 -2.03
N LEU A 47 15.67 6.40 -2.15
CA LEU A 47 17.09 6.67 -1.97
C LEU A 47 17.61 7.72 -2.96
N LEU A 48 17.28 7.57 -4.25
CA LEU A 48 17.65 8.55 -5.28
C LEU A 48 17.00 9.91 -5.02
N SER A 49 15.74 9.94 -4.59
CA SER A 49 15.05 11.18 -4.24
C SER A 49 15.72 11.87 -3.04
N SER A 50 16.06 11.13 -1.98
CA SER A 50 16.81 11.67 -0.84
C SER A 50 18.16 12.23 -1.27
N ARG A 51 18.87 11.54 -2.18
CA ARG A 51 20.14 12.03 -2.73
C ARG A 51 19.97 13.35 -3.49
N ILE A 52 18.92 13.50 -4.30
CA ILE A 52 18.60 14.77 -4.97
C ILE A 52 18.40 15.88 -3.92
N HIS A 53 17.64 15.61 -2.84
CA HIS A 53 17.42 16.59 -1.78
C HIS A 53 18.72 16.99 -1.08
N GLU A 54 19.64 16.05 -0.84
CA GLU A 54 20.96 16.36 -0.27
C GLU A 54 21.79 17.26 -1.18
N ILE A 55 21.79 17.00 -2.50
CA ILE A 55 22.52 17.83 -3.46
C ILE A 55 21.95 19.25 -3.45
N ILE A 56 20.62 19.39 -3.56
CA ILE A 56 19.94 20.69 -3.51
C ILE A 56 20.25 21.43 -2.20
N LYS A 57 20.27 20.71 -1.07
CA LYS A 57 20.58 21.30 0.23
C LYS A 57 22.03 21.80 0.28
N LYS A 58 22.99 20.99 -0.16
CA LYS A 58 24.41 21.39 -0.23
C LYS A 58 24.63 22.58 -1.15
N GLU A 59 23.96 22.63 -2.30
CA GLU A 59 24.00 23.78 -3.20
C GLU A 59 23.43 25.04 -2.56
N LYS A 60 22.36 24.91 -1.77
CA LYS A 60 21.75 26.03 -1.04
C LYS A 60 22.67 26.53 0.08
N ASP A 61 23.22 25.62 0.88
CA ASP A 61 24.05 25.95 2.05
C ASP A 61 25.42 26.51 1.62
N ASN A 62 26.01 26.01 0.53
CA ASN A 62 27.25 26.55 -0.05
C ASN A 62 26.99 27.68 -1.07
N SER A 63 25.75 28.17 -1.18
CA SER A 63 25.40 29.10 -2.25
C SER A 63 26.15 30.43 -2.06
N PRO A 64 26.96 30.87 -3.03
CA PRO A 64 27.57 32.20 -3.03
C PRO A 64 26.53 33.31 -2.88
N ARG A 65 25.30 33.04 -3.34
CA ARG A 65 24.14 33.92 -3.22
C ARG A 65 23.84 34.35 -1.79
N SER A 66 23.91 33.45 -0.81
CA SER A 66 23.60 33.79 0.59
C SER A 66 24.61 34.78 1.16
N ILE A 67 25.90 34.54 0.87
CA ILE A 67 27.00 35.40 1.32
C ILE A 67 26.87 36.79 0.70
N ILE A 68 26.60 36.87 -0.60
CA ILE A 68 26.45 38.15 -1.31
C ILE A 68 25.21 38.91 -0.81
N LEU A 69 24.10 38.22 -0.54
CA LEU A 69 22.91 38.86 0.04
C LEU A 69 23.17 39.48 1.41
N SER A 70 23.89 38.78 2.30
CA SER A 70 24.29 39.33 3.60
C SER A 70 25.16 40.57 3.45
N LYS A 71 26.21 40.50 2.62
CA LYS A 71 27.08 41.66 2.33
C LYS A 71 26.32 42.84 1.74
N LEU A 72 25.33 42.57 0.89
CA LEU A 72 24.49 43.60 0.29
C LEU A 72 23.56 44.26 1.32
N GLN A 73 23.06 43.51 2.30
CA GLN A 73 22.31 44.05 3.43
C GLN A 73 23.19 44.94 4.32
N GLU A 74 24.42 44.50 4.64
CA GLU A 74 25.39 45.29 5.40
C GLU A 74 25.69 46.63 4.71
N ILE A 75 26.03 46.61 3.42
CA ILE A 75 26.29 47.84 2.66
C ILE A 75 25.07 48.75 2.59
N LYS A 76 23.86 48.19 2.47
CA LYS A 76 22.63 49.00 2.50
C LYS A 76 22.43 49.68 3.85
N ALA A 77 22.76 49.01 4.96
CA ALA A 77 22.68 49.59 6.30
C ALA A 77 23.71 50.71 6.47
N GLU A 78 24.98 50.48 6.08
CA GLU A 78 26.03 51.50 6.10
C GLU A 78 25.67 52.73 5.24
N LEU A 79 25.18 52.50 4.01
CA LEU A 79 24.75 53.58 3.12
C LEU A 79 23.62 54.42 3.71
N LYS A 80 22.72 53.80 4.48
CA LYS A 80 21.66 54.53 5.18
C LYS A 80 22.27 55.46 6.23
N VAL A 81 23.14 54.93 7.09
CA VAL A 81 23.82 55.71 8.14
C VAL A 81 24.60 56.89 7.54
N PHE A 82 25.40 56.67 6.50
CA PHE A 82 26.16 57.76 5.87
C PHE A 82 25.28 58.81 5.20
N LYS A 83 24.15 58.42 4.61
CA LYS A 83 23.19 59.37 4.02
C LYS A 83 22.53 60.22 5.10
N ASP A 84 22.17 59.60 6.22
CA ASP A 84 21.55 60.28 7.36
C ASP A 84 22.55 61.27 7.98
N GLU A 85 23.81 60.84 8.22
CA GLU A 85 24.88 61.71 8.73
C GLU A 85 25.17 62.88 7.79
N ARG A 86 25.25 62.62 6.47
CA ARG A 86 25.44 63.67 5.47
C ARG A 86 24.28 64.68 5.49
N SER A 87 23.04 64.21 5.67
CA SER A 87 21.88 65.10 5.74
C SER A 87 21.93 66.00 6.98
N ALA A 88 22.36 65.47 8.13
CA ALA A 88 22.55 66.24 9.35
C ALA A 88 23.64 67.31 9.18
N LEU A 89 24.77 66.97 8.55
CA LEU A 89 25.83 67.93 8.25
C LEU A 89 25.41 69.00 7.23
N HIS A 90 24.59 68.66 6.23
CA HIS A 90 24.02 69.66 5.33
C HIS A 90 23.15 70.67 6.09
N ASN A 91 22.30 70.19 7.00
CA ASN A 91 21.49 71.07 7.85
C ASN A 91 22.37 71.96 8.75
N GLU A 92 23.41 71.40 9.37
CA GLU A 92 24.39 72.19 10.17
C GLU A 92 25.06 73.26 9.30
N ASN A 93 25.49 72.89 8.10
CA ASN A 93 26.17 73.79 7.16
C ASN A 93 25.26 74.95 6.75
N ASP A 94 23.97 74.70 6.51
CA ASP A 94 23.00 75.72 6.14
C ASP A 94 22.71 76.69 7.30
N ILE A 95 22.65 76.18 8.54
CA ILE A 95 22.50 77.01 9.75
C ILE A 95 23.72 77.91 9.93
N ILE A 96 24.93 77.35 9.82
CA ILE A 96 26.17 78.13 9.95
C ILE A 96 26.25 79.20 8.87
N LYS A 97 25.92 78.85 7.62
CA LYS A 97 25.95 79.79 6.50
C LYS A 97 25.01 80.98 6.72
N LYS A 98 23.77 80.72 7.13
CA LYS A 98 22.81 81.78 7.47
C LYS A 98 23.35 82.70 8.56
N LYS A 99 23.93 82.12 9.62
CA LYS A 99 24.51 82.91 10.73
C LYS A 99 25.71 83.75 10.29
N ILE A 100 26.55 83.25 9.38
CA ILE A 100 27.63 84.02 8.77
C ILE A 100 27.06 85.18 7.96
N ASP A 101 26.05 84.92 7.12
CA ASP A 101 25.42 85.94 6.28
C ASP A 101 24.76 87.05 7.14
N GLU A 102 24.04 86.69 8.21
CA GLU A 102 23.46 87.62 9.20
C GLU A 102 24.51 88.50 9.88
N LEU A 103 25.62 87.92 10.33
CA LEU A 103 26.71 88.66 10.98
C LEU A 103 27.43 89.60 10.00
N ARG A 104 27.52 89.23 8.72
CA ARG A 104 28.08 90.12 7.67
C ARG A 104 27.19 91.33 7.45
N THR A 105 25.88 91.14 7.29
CA THR A 105 24.94 92.26 7.10
C THR A 105 24.90 93.20 8.31
N ASN A 106 24.98 92.67 9.53
CA ASN A 106 24.99 93.48 10.75
C ASN A 106 26.27 94.32 10.89
N ASN A 107 27.42 93.81 10.43
CA ASN A 107 28.68 94.54 10.50
C ASN A 107 28.81 95.62 9.40
N GLU A 108 28.21 95.44 8.22
CA GLU A 108 28.20 96.44 7.14
C GLU A 108 27.44 97.73 7.52
N THR A 109 26.40 97.61 8.36
CA THR A 109 25.60 98.76 8.82
C THR A 109 26.21 99.51 10.00
N GLY A 110 27.22 98.94 10.67
CA GLY A 110 27.91 99.52 11.84
C GLY A 110 29.20 100.30 11.52
N ALA A 111 29.62 100.37 10.26
CA ALA A 111 30.90 100.95 9.83
C ALA A 111 30.92 102.50 9.82
N GLY A 112 30.72 103.12 10.99
CA GLY A 112 30.89 104.55 11.19
C GLY A 112 32.33 104.92 11.56
N VAL A 113 33.17 105.19 10.54
CA VAL A 113 34.46 105.94 10.36
C VAL A 113 35.37 106.35 11.56
N MET A 114 35.00 106.22 12.84
CA MET A 114 35.91 106.52 13.97
C MET A 114 36.49 105.23 14.57
N THR A 115 37.81 105.17 14.69
CA THR A 115 38.52 104.12 15.45
C THR A 115 38.25 104.25 16.94
N GLU A 116 38.38 103.15 17.69
CA GLU A 116 38.23 103.15 19.15
C GLU A 116 39.19 104.14 19.82
N GLU A 117 40.42 104.23 19.34
CA GLU A 117 41.42 105.20 19.81
C GLU A 117 41.00 106.65 19.54
N GLN A 118 40.38 106.93 18.39
CA GLN A 118 39.83 108.26 18.09
C GLN A 118 38.63 108.60 18.97
N ILE A 119 37.79 107.61 19.32
CA ILE A 119 36.67 107.80 20.24
C ILE A 119 37.21 108.09 21.65
N ASP A 120 38.18 107.33 22.13
CA ASP A 120 38.78 107.50 23.45
C ASP A 120 39.51 108.84 23.58
N GLN A 121 40.30 109.23 22.57
CA GLN A 121 40.93 110.54 22.52
C GLN A 121 39.91 111.68 22.51
N ARG A 122 38.78 111.51 21.80
CA ARG A 122 37.73 112.53 21.74
C ARG A 122 36.98 112.65 23.07
N ILE A 123 36.68 111.54 23.72
CA ILE A 123 36.08 111.51 25.07
C ILE A 123 37.02 112.20 26.06
N GLU A 124 38.33 111.89 26.02
CA GLU A 124 39.33 112.51 26.90
C GLU A 124 39.47 114.01 26.65
N GLN A 125 39.47 114.45 25.40
CA GLN A 125 39.45 115.88 25.04
C GLN A 125 38.21 116.60 25.58
N LEU A 126 37.02 116.00 25.44
CA LEU A 126 35.76 116.57 25.93
C LEU A 126 35.75 116.64 27.47
N ASN A 127 36.25 115.61 28.15
CA ASN A 127 36.38 115.59 29.62
C ASN A 127 37.38 116.64 30.13
N VAL A 128 38.54 116.80 29.46
CA VAL A 128 39.52 117.84 29.82
C VAL A 128 38.96 119.24 29.57
N ASN A 129 38.19 119.43 28.50
CA ASN A 129 37.54 120.71 28.21
C ASN A 129 36.53 121.08 29.32
N LEU A 130 35.69 120.13 29.76
CA LEU A 130 34.74 120.29 30.88
C LEU A 130 35.43 120.73 32.18
N ILE A 131 36.65 120.26 32.45
CA ILE A 131 37.39 120.55 33.69
C ILE A 131 38.09 121.92 33.64
N ARG A 132 38.60 122.34 32.47
CA ARG A 132 39.54 123.47 32.36
C ARG A 132 38.91 124.81 31.99
N LYS A 133 37.67 124.83 31.51
CA LYS A 133 37.01 126.04 30.99
C LYS A 133 35.67 126.26 31.69
N THR A 134 35.28 127.53 31.87
CA THR A 134 33.92 127.89 32.29
C THR A 134 32.97 127.72 31.11
N HIS A 135 31.88 126.97 31.31
CA HIS A 135 30.93 126.64 30.25
C HIS A 135 29.54 127.22 30.53
N THR A 136 28.82 127.53 29.45
CA THR A 136 27.39 127.85 29.54
C THR A 136 26.56 126.57 29.64
N ALA A 137 25.39 126.64 30.26
CA ALA A 137 24.49 125.48 30.41
C ALA A 137 24.09 124.82 29.07
N THR A 138 24.16 125.57 27.96
CA THR A 138 23.93 125.04 26.60
C THR A 138 25.11 124.23 26.07
N GLU A 139 26.35 124.68 26.32
CA GLU A 139 27.57 123.98 25.91
C GLU A 139 27.74 122.68 26.71
N GLU A 140 27.44 122.68 28.01
CA GLU A 140 27.45 121.48 28.84
C GLU A 140 26.47 120.42 28.32
N ARG A 141 25.27 120.82 27.89
CA ARG A 141 24.28 119.91 27.28
C ARG A 141 24.77 119.33 25.95
N GLN A 142 25.44 120.14 25.13
CA GLN A 142 26.01 119.69 23.85
C GLN A 142 27.14 118.68 24.07
N ILE A 143 28.06 118.96 25.00
CA ILE A 143 29.15 118.04 25.35
C ILE A 143 28.59 116.74 25.94
N ALA A 144 27.57 116.79 26.81
CA ALA A 144 26.93 115.59 27.35
C ALA A 144 26.25 114.75 26.26
N SER A 145 25.61 115.38 25.28
CA SER A 145 25.02 114.70 24.12
C SER A 145 26.09 114.03 23.23
N GLU A 146 27.22 114.73 22.99
CA GLU A 146 28.35 114.20 22.21
C GLU A 146 29.02 113.02 22.94
N LEU A 147 29.24 113.12 24.26
CA LEU A 147 29.76 112.03 25.09
C LEU A 147 28.82 110.81 25.08
N SER A 148 27.51 111.01 25.17
CA SER A 148 26.52 109.94 25.06
C SER A 148 26.56 109.24 23.69
N ALA A 149 26.65 110.02 22.61
CA ALA A 149 26.77 109.50 21.25
C ALA A 149 28.10 108.74 21.03
N LEU A 150 29.21 109.22 21.59
CA LEU A 150 30.52 108.56 21.53
C LEU A 150 30.54 107.27 22.36
N SER A 151 29.91 107.26 23.54
CA SER A 151 29.74 106.06 24.37
C SER A 151 28.94 104.98 23.63
N SER A 152 27.80 105.35 23.02
CA SER A 152 26.99 104.43 22.20
C SER A 152 27.76 103.92 20.98
N LYS A 153 28.60 104.75 20.35
CA LYS A 153 29.48 104.31 19.26
C LYS A 153 30.56 103.33 19.75
N LYS A 154 31.14 103.55 20.93
CA LYS A 154 32.14 102.66 21.53
C LYS A 154 31.56 101.28 21.84
N GLU A 155 30.36 101.23 22.43
CA GLU A 155 29.62 99.99 22.70
C GLU A 155 29.39 99.19 21.40
N LYS A 156 28.87 99.84 20.36
CA LYS A 156 28.68 99.23 19.03
C LYS A 156 29.99 98.71 18.42
N LEU A 157 31.12 99.40 18.64
CA LEU A 157 32.43 98.97 18.15
C LEU A 157 32.92 97.71 18.89
N GLY A 158 32.61 97.61 20.19
CA GLY A 158 32.76 96.40 20.99
C GLY A 158 31.98 95.22 20.41
N ASP A 159 30.69 95.42 20.14
CA ASP A 159 29.82 94.41 19.53
C ASP A 159 30.33 93.97 18.15
N VAL A 160 30.79 94.90 17.30
CA VAL A 160 31.38 94.60 15.99
C VAL A 160 32.66 93.76 16.14
N LYS A 161 33.52 94.07 17.11
CA LYS A 161 34.73 93.27 17.38
C LYS A 161 34.39 91.85 17.81
N GLU A 162 33.39 91.68 18.66
CA GLU A 162 32.90 90.36 19.07
C GLU A 162 32.28 89.60 17.89
N ASN A 163 31.44 90.27 17.09
CA ASN A 163 30.86 89.73 15.87
C ASN A 163 31.92 89.29 14.84
N LEU A 164 33.03 90.02 14.72
CA LEU A 164 34.14 89.62 13.85
C LEU A 164 34.88 88.37 14.36
N LYS A 165 35.01 88.21 15.68
CA LYS A 165 35.58 86.99 16.27
C LYS A 165 34.65 85.79 16.04
N THR A 166 33.36 85.96 16.28
CA THR A 166 32.37 84.89 16.05
C THR A 166 32.27 84.53 14.57
N LEU A 167 32.32 85.51 13.67
CA LEU A 167 32.39 85.29 12.22
C LEU A 167 33.58 84.41 11.82
N LYS A 168 34.80 84.74 12.28
CA LYS A 168 36.00 83.94 11.98
C LYS A 168 35.85 82.50 12.44
N ASN A 169 35.32 82.29 13.65
CA ASN A 169 35.11 80.94 14.19
C ASN A 169 34.06 80.16 13.37
N LEU A 170 32.96 80.81 12.98
CA LEU A 170 31.93 80.20 12.13
C LEU A 170 32.46 79.88 10.73
N GLU A 171 33.31 80.72 10.15
CA GLU A 171 33.93 80.45 8.84
C GLU A 171 34.88 79.23 8.88
N VAL A 172 35.61 79.05 9.98
CA VAL A 172 36.42 77.84 10.21
C VAL A 172 35.51 76.62 10.30
N ARG A 173 34.47 76.68 11.15
CA ARG A 173 33.52 75.57 11.31
C ARG A 173 32.80 75.22 9.99
N PHE A 174 32.42 76.23 9.20
CA PHE A 174 31.82 76.05 7.88
C PHE A 174 32.74 75.27 6.93
N LYS A 175 34.04 75.60 6.92
CA LYS A 175 35.03 74.86 6.12
C LYS A 175 35.19 73.42 6.59
N GLU A 176 35.18 73.18 7.90
CA GLU A 176 35.27 71.83 8.47
C GLU A 176 34.06 70.96 8.09
N VAL A 177 32.85 71.46 8.29
CA VAL A 177 31.60 70.76 7.95
C VAL A 177 31.54 70.47 6.45
N LYS A 178 31.90 71.44 5.60
CA LYS A 178 31.99 71.22 4.14
C LYS A 178 33.01 70.14 3.80
N GLY A 179 34.13 70.08 4.52
CA GLY A 179 35.13 69.02 4.38
C GLY A 179 34.60 67.64 4.78
N GLN A 180 33.84 67.53 5.86
CA GLN A 180 33.20 66.28 6.30
C GLN A 180 32.15 65.80 5.28
N ILE A 181 31.31 66.69 4.76
CA ILE A 181 30.35 66.38 3.69
C ILE A 181 31.07 65.82 2.45
N ALA A 182 32.20 66.40 2.05
CA ALA A 182 32.97 65.91 0.91
C ALA A 182 33.54 64.50 1.14
N LYS A 183 33.97 64.18 2.36
CA LYS A 183 34.43 62.83 2.73
C LYS A 183 33.28 61.82 2.67
N LEU A 184 32.13 62.13 3.29
CA LEU A 184 30.95 61.26 3.25
C LEU A 184 30.44 61.03 1.82
N ASN A 185 30.46 62.05 0.96
CA ASN A 185 30.08 61.87 -0.44
C ASN A 185 30.99 60.87 -1.18
N LYS A 186 32.30 60.87 -0.90
CA LYS A 186 33.22 59.87 -1.44
C LYS A 186 32.89 58.48 -0.90
N GLU A 187 32.68 58.35 0.40
CA GLU A 187 32.34 57.06 1.03
C GLU A 187 31.02 56.49 0.49
N ILE A 188 29.97 57.32 0.40
CA ILE A 188 28.69 56.94 -0.22
C ILE A 188 28.89 56.48 -1.66
N GLY A 189 29.71 57.17 -2.46
CA GLY A 189 30.06 56.76 -3.81
C GLY A 189 30.65 55.35 -3.83
N THR A 190 31.75 55.14 -3.08
CA THR A 190 32.43 53.83 -3.04
C THR A 190 31.54 52.68 -2.57
N ARG A 191 30.66 52.92 -1.59
CA ARG A 191 29.72 51.90 -1.08
C ARG A 191 28.58 51.64 -2.07
N THR A 192 28.15 52.66 -2.81
CA THR A 192 27.15 52.51 -3.88
C THR A 192 27.70 51.66 -5.03
N ASP A 193 28.95 51.89 -5.41
CA ASP A 193 29.63 51.10 -6.45
C ASP A 193 29.73 49.62 -6.04
N LYS A 194 30.20 49.34 -4.82
CA LYS A 194 30.22 47.97 -4.26
C LYS A 194 28.83 47.33 -4.19
N SER A 195 27.79 48.11 -3.88
CA SER A 195 26.40 47.61 -3.89
C SER A 195 25.97 47.19 -5.29
N ASN A 196 26.36 47.94 -6.32
CA ASN A 196 26.06 47.62 -7.71
C ASN A 196 26.87 46.41 -8.20
N GLU A 197 28.13 46.28 -7.80
CA GLU A 197 28.95 45.09 -8.06
C GLU A 197 28.29 43.82 -7.50
N TYR A 198 27.86 43.83 -6.24
CA TYR A 198 27.16 42.67 -5.63
C TYR A 198 25.82 42.37 -6.29
N LYS A 199 25.07 43.38 -6.78
CA LYS A 199 23.85 43.14 -7.56
C LYS A 199 24.17 42.47 -8.89
N ALA A 200 25.18 42.94 -9.61
CA ALA A 200 25.60 42.34 -10.87
C ALA A 200 26.12 40.90 -10.66
N GLU A 201 26.81 40.63 -9.56
CA GLU A 201 27.24 39.27 -9.19
C GLU A 201 26.04 38.36 -8.88
N LEU A 202 25.01 38.87 -8.21
CA LEU A 202 23.75 38.14 -7.99
C LEU A 202 23.02 37.82 -9.31
N ASP A 203 22.99 38.77 -10.25
CA ASP A 203 22.34 38.56 -11.55
C ASP A 203 23.09 37.48 -12.36
N LYS A 204 24.42 37.50 -12.35
CA LYS A 204 25.24 36.44 -12.97
C LYS A 204 25.00 35.07 -12.33
N LEU A 205 25.02 34.99 -11.00
CA LEU A 205 24.72 33.74 -10.29
C LEU A 205 23.30 33.24 -10.56
N HIS A 206 22.34 34.14 -10.74
CA HIS A 206 20.99 33.78 -11.10
C HIS A 206 20.93 33.16 -12.50
N GLU A 207 21.67 33.70 -13.47
CA GLU A 207 21.77 33.10 -14.80
C GLU A 207 22.49 31.75 -14.80
N GLU A 208 23.56 31.61 -14.02
CA GLU A 208 24.29 30.34 -13.87
C GLU A 208 23.42 29.26 -13.20
N SER A 209 22.63 29.63 -12.20
CA SER A 209 21.73 28.71 -11.48
C SER A 209 20.56 28.17 -12.33
N LYS A 210 20.30 28.74 -13.52
CA LYS A 210 19.31 28.18 -14.45
C LYS A 210 19.78 26.85 -15.06
N LYS A 211 21.09 26.57 -15.05
CA LYS A 211 21.62 25.28 -15.48
C LYS A 211 21.36 24.26 -14.38
N LYS A 212 20.52 23.26 -14.68
CA LYS A 212 20.25 22.15 -13.75
C LYS A 212 21.55 21.40 -13.42
N HIS A 213 21.69 20.97 -12.18
CA HIS A 213 22.86 20.19 -11.76
C HIS A 213 22.88 18.86 -12.54
N PRO A 214 23.97 18.53 -13.25
CA PRO A 214 24.01 17.38 -14.16
C PRO A 214 23.78 16.04 -13.42
N GLU A 215 24.22 15.93 -12.16
CA GLU A 215 23.93 14.75 -11.32
C GLU A 215 22.43 14.63 -11.02
N ILE A 216 21.71 15.75 -10.81
CA ILE A 216 20.26 15.72 -10.56
C ILE A 216 19.52 15.24 -11.82
N ASP A 217 19.94 15.68 -13.00
CA ASP A 217 19.36 15.21 -14.27
C ASP A 217 19.58 13.70 -14.46
N GLN A 218 20.79 13.20 -14.21
CA GLN A 218 21.08 11.76 -14.24
C GLN A 218 20.26 10.96 -13.22
N LEU A 219 20.10 11.48 -12.00
CA LEU A 219 19.27 10.83 -10.97
C LEU A 219 17.79 10.82 -11.37
N ASN A 220 17.29 11.91 -11.98
CA ASN A 220 15.93 11.97 -12.50
C ASN A 220 15.68 10.99 -13.65
N GLU A 221 16.65 10.82 -14.55
CA GLU A 221 16.56 9.81 -15.61
C GLU A 221 16.50 8.39 -15.03
N LYS A 222 17.35 8.08 -14.04
CA LYS A 222 17.28 6.78 -13.32
C LYS A 222 15.92 6.56 -12.65
N ILE A 223 15.37 7.58 -11.99
CA ILE A 223 14.03 7.52 -11.39
C ILE A 223 12.96 7.27 -12.48
N LYS A 224 13.09 7.92 -13.65
CA LYS A 224 12.15 7.71 -14.77
C LYS A 224 12.20 6.26 -15.26
N MET A 225 13.39 5.70 -15.48
CA MET A 225 13.56 4.30 -15.87
C MET A 225 12.98 3.34 -14.82
N LEU A 226 13.22 3.59 -13.54
CA LEU A 226 12.68 2.78 -12.44
C LEU A 226 11.15 2.83 -12.40
N LYS A 227 10.53 3.99 -12.66
CA LYS A 227 9.07 4.12 -12.75
C LYS A 227 8.49 3.32 -13.92
N GLU A 228 9.18 3.29 -15.06
CA GLU A 228 8.79 2.49 -16.23
C GLU A 228 8.93 0.99 -15.97
N GLN A 229 10.01 0.57 -15.30
CA GLN A 229 10.16 -0.81 -14.82
C GLN A 229 9.04 -1.18 -13.83
N LYS A 230 8.66 -0.26 -12.94
CA LYS A 230 7.56 -0.45 -11.99
C LYS A 230 6.23 -0.68 -12.71
N THR A 231 5.92 0.08 -13.76
CA THR A 231 4.69 -0.11 -14.55
C THR A 231 4.67 -1.47 -15.25
N ASN A 232 5.80 -1.91 -15.80
CA ASN A 232 5.91 -3.24 -16.44
C ASN A 232 5.75 -4.39 -15.43
N LEU A 233 6.23 -4.23 -14.20
CA LEU A 233 6.02 -5.22 -13.15
C LEU A 233 4.56 -5.27 -12.68
N TYR A 234 3.86 -4.13 -12.65
CA TYR A 234 2.43 -4.13 -12.34
C TYR A 234 1.60 -4.87 -13.39
N THR A 235 1.88 -4.65 -14.68
CA THR A 235 1.17 -5.37 -15.75
C THR A 235 1.43 -6.88 -15.65
N LEU A 236 2.70 -7.29 -15.49
CA LEU A 236 3.06 -8.69 -15.30
C LEU A 236 2.38 -9.32 -14.07
N ARG A 237 2.25 -8.56 -12.97
CA ARG A 237 1.54 -9.04 -11.77
C ARG A 237 0.06 -9.29 -12.03
N GLU A 238 -0.60 -8.40 -12.75
CA GLU A 238 -2.02 -8.56 -13.09
C GLU A 238 -2.24 -9.70 -14.09
N GLU A 239 -1.32 -9.91 -15.05
CA GLU A 239 -1.33 -11.11 -15.91
C GLU A 239 -1.26 -12.40 -15.09
N LYS A 240 -0.33 -12.49 -14.13
CA LYS A 240 -0.23 -13.66 -13.24
C LYS A 240 -1.44 -13.85 -12.33
N ARG A 241 -2.12 -12.77 -11.93
CA ARG A 241 -3.41 -12.86 -11.21
C ARG A 241 -4.52 -13.38 -12.12
N GLY A 242 -4.53 -12.96 -13.38
CA GLY A 242 -5.44 -13.49 -14.41
C GLY A 242 -5.23 -14.99 -14.62
N GLU A 243 -3.99 -15.44 -14.81
CA GLU A 243 -3.63 -16.87 -14.90
C GLU A 243 -4.11 -17.66 -13.69
N LEU A 244 -3.90 -17.13 -12.47
CA LEU A 244 -4.36 -17.77 -11.24
C LEU A 244 -5.88 -17.91 -11.22
N HIS A 245 -6.61 -16.86 -11.60
CA HIS A 245 -8.07 -16.89 -11.61
C HIS A 245 -8.61 -17.89 -12.63
N ALA A 246 -8.05 -17.92 -13.84
CA ALA A 246 -8.42 -18.89 -14.87
C ALA A 246 -8.22 -20.34 -14.38
N LEU A 247 -7.06 -20.61 -13.77
CA LEU A 247 -6.74 -21.92 -13.20
C LEU A 247 -7.73 -22.31 -12.07
N GLU A 248 -8.10 -21.37 -11.21
CA GLU A 248 -9.11 -21.61 -10.16
C GLU A 248 -10.51 -21.90 -10.73
N VAL A 249 -10.89 -21.27 -11.83
CA VAL A 249 -12.17 -21.52 -12.50
C VAL A 249 -12.18 -22.89 -13.17
N GLU A 250 -11.12 -23.26 -13.89
CA GLU A 250 -11.00 -24.58 -14.51
C GLU A 250 -11.00 -25.70 -13.47
N PHE A 251 -10.26 -25.52 -12.37
CA PHE A 251 -10.22 -26.52 -11.31
C PHE A 251 -11.59 -26.73 -10.66
N LYS A 252 -12.38 -25.67 -10.44
CA LYS A 252 -13.75 -25.77 -9.92
C LYS A 252 -14.69 -26.50 -10.89
N LYS A 253 -14.50 -26.35 -12.21
CA LYS A 253 -15.27 -27.11 -13.21
C LYS A 253 -14.92 -28.60 -13.13
N LEU A 254 -13.62 -28.92 -13.10
CA LEU A 254 -13.14 -30.28 -12.96
C LEU A 254 -13.64 -30.94 -11.67
N GLU A 255 -13.64 -30.21 -10.55
CA GLU A 255 -14.14 -30.70 -9.26
C GLU A 255 -15.64 -31.08 -9.34
N LYS A 256 -16.46 -30.26 -10.03
CA LYS A 256 -17.87 -30.59 -10.27
C LYS A 256 -18.03 -31.80 -11.18
N GLU A 257 -17.25 -31.90 -12.25
CA GLU A 257 -17.29 -33.05 -13.17
C GLU A 257 -16.89 -34.36 -12.47
N ILE A 258 -15.87 -34.32 -11.60
CA ILE A 258 -15.48 -35.46 -10.78
C ILE A 258 -16.62 -35.85 -9.83
N LEU A 259 -17.29 -34.89 -9.20
CA LEU A 259 -18.41 -35.19 -8.30
C LEU A 259 -19.56 -35.88 -9.04
N MET A 260 -19.97 -35.35 -10.20
CA MET A 260 -21.01 -35.96 -11.04
C MET A 260 -20.61 -37.37 -11.49
N ALA A 261 -19.34 -37.58 -11.86
CA ALA A 261 -18.85 -38.90 -12.24
C ALA A 261 -18.92 -39.89 -11.07
N LYS A 262 -18.58 -39.45 -9.84
CA LYS A 262 -18.67 -40.29 -8.63
C LYS A 262 -20.12 -40.68 -8.32
N GLU A 263 -21.03 -39.71 -8.37
CA GLU A 263 -22.46 -39.97 -8.13
C GLU A 263 -23.05 -40.96 -9.15
N ASN A 264 -22.65 -40.85 -10.42
CA ASN A 264 -23.05 -41.78 -11.46
C ASN A 264 -22.50 -43.20 -11.18
N GLU A 265 -21.23 -43.32 -10.81
CA GLU A 265 -20.62 -44.63 -10.52
C GLU A 265 -21.20 -45.28 -9.25
N ASP A 266 -21.46 -44.49 -8.20
CA ASP A 266 -22.16 -44.95 -7.00
C ASP A 266 -23.57 -45.47 -7.35
N SER A 267 -24.28 -44.80 -8.26
CA SER A 267 -25.61 -45.21 -8.72
C SER A 267 -25.56 -46.53 -9.49
N LYS A 268 -24.56 -46.69 -10.38
CA LYS A 268 -24.33 -47.96 -11.10
C LYS A 268 -23.99 -49.10 -10.14
N ASN A 269 -23.14 -48.85 -9.14
CA ASN A 269 -22.76 -49.87 -8.17
C ASN A 269 -23.95 -50.32 -7.32
N LYS A 270 -24.83 -49.40 -6.91
CA LYS A 270 -26.09 -49.76 -6.23
C LYS A 270 -26.97 -50.68 -7.09
N ILE A 271 -27.16 -50.35 -8.37
CA ILE A 271 -27.95 -51.19 -9.28
C ILE A 271 -27.28 -52.57 -9.47
N LYS A 272 -25.96 -52.62 -9.60
CA LYS A 272 -25.20 -53.89 -9.70
C LYS A 272 -25.35 -54.75 -8.44
N ASP A 273 -25.32 -54.14 -7.25
CA ASP A 273 -25.52 -54.83 -5.98
C ASP A 273 -26.96 -55.38 -5.85
N GLU A 274 -27.96 -54.60 -6.25
CA GLU A 274 -29.36 -55.04 -6.33
C GLU A 274 -29.51 -56.24 -7.28
N ILE A 275 -28.95 -56.18 -8.49
CA ILE A 275 -28.95 -57.30 -9.44
C ILE A 275 -28.25 -58.53 -8.84
N SER A 276 -27.13 -58.35 -8.15
CA SER A 276 -26.41 -59.45 -7.48
C SER A 276 -27.25 -60.12 -6.41
N LEU A 277 -27.99 -59.35 -5.60
CA LEU A 277 -28.92 -59.88 -4.61
C LEU A 277 -30.08 -60.64 -5.25
N LEU A 278 -30.68 -60.11 -6.31
CA LEU A 278 -31.74 -60.79 -7.06
C LEU A 278 -31.25 -62.11 -7.68
N ARG A 279 -30.04 -62.13 -8.24
CA ARG A 279 -29.41 -63.36 -8.77
C ARG A 279 -29.18 -64.41 -7.67
N LYS A 280 -28.75 -64.01 -6.47
CA LYS A 280 -28.63 -64.92 -5.32
C LYS A 280 -29.99 -65.47 -4.89
N LYS A 281 -31.06 -64.66 -4.96
CA LYS A 281 -32.42 -65.12 -4.67
C LYS A 281 -32.87 -66.19 -5.67
N ILE A 282 -32.59 -65.99 -6.96
CA ILE A 282 -32.82 -66.99 -8.01
C ILE A 282 -32.05 -68.29 -7.71
N GLU A 283 -30.77 -68.20 -7.35
CA GLU A 283 -29.97 -69.39 -7.01
C GLU A 283 -30.57 -70.15 -5.81
N GLY A 284 -31.06 -69.43 -4.80
CA GLY A 284 -31.76 -70.00 -3.66
C GLY A 284 -33.07 -70.69 -4.03
N LEU A 285 -33.85 -70.11 -4.97
CA LEU A 285 -35.06 -70.74 -5.49
C LEU A 285 -34.75 -71.98 -6.32
N TYR A 286 -33.70 -71.97 -7.14
CA TYR A 286 -33.27 -73.19 -7.86
C TYR A 286 -32.83 -74.30 -6.91
N LYS A 287 -32.13 -73.99 -5.81
CA LYS A 287 -31.81 -74.97 -4.75
C LYS A 287 -33.07 -75.57 -4.15
N LYS A 288 -34.06 -74.73 -3.79
CA LYS A 288 -35.37 -75.22 -3.31
C LYS A 288 -36.08 -76.11 -4.33
N ILE A 289 -36.07 -75.74 -5.61
CA ILE A 289 -36.64 -76.59 -6.68
C ILE A 289 -35.93 -77.95 -6.73
N SER A 290 -34.60 -77.98 -6.61
CA SER A 290 -33.84 -79.24 -6.62
C SER A 290 -34.09 -80.14 -5.41
N GLU A 291 -34.52 -79.58 -4.28
CA GLU A 291 -34.97 -80.35 -3.11
C GLU A 291 -36.34 -81.02 -3.33
N PHE A 292 -37.14 -80.50 -4.26
CA PHE A 292 -38.48 -80.99 -4.62
C PHE A 292 -38.49 -81.70 -5.98
N ASP A 293 -37.54 -82.60 -6.22
CA ASP A 293 -37.47 -83.39 -7.46
C ASP A 293 -38.06 -84.79 -7.25
N ALA A 294 -39.07 -85.14 -8.06
CA ALA A 294 -39.68 -86.47 -8.15
C ALA A 294 -38.65 -87.59 -8.34
N LYS A 295 -37.49 -87.24 -8.92
CA LYS A 295 -36.35 -88.16 -9.08
C LYS A 295 -35.79 -88.70 -7.76
N VAL A 296 -36.04 -88.04 -6.62
CA VAL A 296 -35.69 -88.57 -5.30
C VAL A 296 -36.51 -89.84 -5.03
N PHE A 297 -37.80 -89.82 -5.35
CA PHE A 297 -38.66 -91.00 -5.23
C PHE A 297 -38.35 -92.06 -6.29
N ASP A 298 -37.94 -91.67 -7.50
CA ASP A 298 -37.45 -92.63 -8.51
C ASP A 298 -36.16 -93.33 -8.07
N ARG A 299 -35.21 -92.63 -7.46
CA ARG A 299 -34.01 -93.25 -6.87
C ARG A 299 -34.35 -94.17 -5.71
N LEU A 300 -35.22 -93.74 -4.79
CA LEU A 300 -35.71 -94.58 -3.70
C LEU A 300 -36.39 -95.84 -4.23
N LEU A 301 -37.17 -95.75 -5.32
CA LEU A 301 -37.77 -96.91 -5.98
C LEU A 301 -36.71 -97.83 -6.59
N ILE A 302 -35.72 -97.30 -7.30
CA ILE A 302 -34.62 -98.10 -7.88
C ILE A 302 -33.82 -98.80 -6.78
N ASP A 303 -33.47 -98.12 -5.70
CA ASP A 303 -32.69 -98.67 -4.60
C ASP A 303 -33.47 -99.75 -3.83
N LEU A 304 -34.76 -99.52 -3.55
CA LEU A 304 -35.64 -100.54 -2.95
C LEU A 304 -35.89 -101.73 -3.88
N GLN A 305 -35.95 -101.51 -5.20
CA GLN A 305 -36.05 -102.58 -6.20
C GLN A 305 -34.76 -103.39 -6.32
N GLN A 306 -33.58 -102.77 -6.15
CA GLN A 306 -32.30 -103.48 -6.09
C GLN A 306 -32.19 -104.36 -4.83
N ILE A 307 -32.70 -103.88 -3.69
CA ILE A 307 -32.81 -104.69 -2.46
C ILE A 307 -33.78 -105.86 -2.67
N LYS A 308 -34.89 -105.64 -3.39
CA LYS A 308 -35.82 -106.71 -3.79
C LYS A 308 -35.12 -107.76 -4.66
N ALA A 309 -34.28 -107.33 -5.60
CA ALA A 309 -33.56 -108.23 -6.52
C ALA A 309 -32.43 -109.01 -5.84
N THR A 310 -31.76 -108.42 -4.84
CA THR A 310 -30.61 -109.04 -4.14
C THR A 310 -31.00 -109.76 -2.85
N SER A 311 -32.23 -109.59 -2.35
CA SER A 311 -32.74 -110.16 -1.09
C SER A 311 -31.87 -109.86 0.14
N ASN A 312 -31.05 -108.80 0.08
CA ASN A 312 -30.09 -108.43 1.12
C ASN A 312 -30.57 -107.14 1.80
N PHE A 313 -31.02 -107.23 3.05
CA PHE A 313 -31.68 -106.14 3.77
C PHE A 313 -30.70 -105.17 4.48
N ASN A 314 -29.44 -105.13 4.04
CA ASN A 314 -28.47 -104.14 4.50
C ASN A 314 -28.68 -102.82 3.76
N LEU A 315 -29.53 -101.95 4.32
CA LEU A 315 -29.82 -100.63 3.77
C LEU A 315 -28.59 -99.71 3.91
N ASN A 316 -28.21 -99.02 2.83
CA ASN A 316 -27.21 -97.96 2.89
C ASN A 316 -27.73 -96.82 3.79
N LEU A 317 -26.83 -96.16 4.53
CA LEU A 317 -27.15 -95.07 5.46
C LEU A 317 -27.91 -93.92 4.77
N ASP A 318 -27.58 -93.65 3.50
CA ASP A 318 -28.24 -92.64 2.67
C ASP A 318 -29.70 -93.02 2.38
N LEU A 319 -29.95 -94.27 2.02
CA LEU A 319 -31.29 -94.81 1.78
C LEU A 319 -32.14 -94.79 3.07
N VAL A 320 -31.54 -95.13 4.21
CA VAL A 320 -32.22 -95.05 5.52
C VAL A 320 -32.59 -93.60 5.85
N SER A 321 -31.69 -92.64 5.60
CA SER A 321 -31.94 -91.22 5.83
C SER A 321 -33.11 -90.71 4.99
N ASP A 322 -33.14 -91.06 3.71
CA ASP A 322 -34.15 -90.56 2.77
C ASP A 322 -35.52 -91.23 2.95
N LEU A 323 -35.57 -92.51 3.37
CA LEU A 323 -36.81 -93.16 3.78
C LEU A 323 -37.39 -92.52 5.06
N LEU A 324 -36.55 -92.20 6.04
CA LEU A 324 -36.98 -91.55 7.28
C LEU A 324 -37.45 -90.10 7.07
N LYS A 325 -36.73 -89.31 6.26
CA LYS A 325 -37.12 -87.93 5.90
C LYS A 325 -38.51 -87.88 5.26
N ASN A 326 -38.84 -88.88 4.44
CA ASN A 326 -40.14 -89.00 3.77
C ASN A 326 -41.18 -89.79 4.58
N ARG A 327 -40.90 -90.10 5.86
CA ARG A 327 -41.78 -90.81 6.81
C ARG A 327 -42.22 -92.22 6.34
N ILE A 328 -41.35 -92.90 5.59
CA ILE A 328 -41.58 -94.25 5.07
C ILE A 328 -40.97 -95.26 6.06
N LYS A 329 -41.70 -96.34 6.35
CA LYS A 329 -41.24 -97.36 7.30
C LYS A 329 -40.05 -98.12 6.72
N LEU A 330 -39.03 -98.36 7.54
CA LEU A 330 -37.84 -99.11 7.13
C LEU A 330 -38.20 -100.60 6.90
N PRO A 331 -37.90 -101.14 5.71
CA PRO A 331 -38.19 -102.54 5.40
C PRO A 331 -37.24 -103.47 6.16
N LYS A 332 -37.81 -104.44 6.90
CA LYS A 332 -37.08 -105.45 7.70
C LYS A 332 -37.23 -106.86 7.11
N ASP A 333 -38.34 -107.11 6.42
CA ASP A 333 -38.72 -108.37 5.79
C ASP A 333 -39.30 -108.13 4.38
N SER A 334 -39.35 -109.17 3.55
CA SER A 334 -39.87 -109.08 2.16
C SER A 334 -41.28 -108.47 2.06
N LYS A 335 -42.15 -108.72 3.06
CA LYS A 335 -43.50 -108.14 3.09
C LYS A 335 -43.49 -106.64 3.41
N SER A 336 -42.66 -106.24 4.37
CA SER A 336 -42.46 -104.82 4.70
C SER A 336 -41.74 -104.03 3.60
N LEU A 337 -40.98 -104.72 2.72
CA LEU A 337 -40.38 -104.14 1.53
C LEU A 337 -41.44 -103.82 0.47
N GLU A 338 -42.41 -104.70 0.27
CA GLU A 338 -43.53 -104.41 -0.63
C GLU A 338 -44.43 -103.30 -0.10
N ASP A 339 -44.70 -103.28 1.21
CA ASP A 339 -45.40 -102.17 1.86
C ASP A 339 -44.60 -100.86 1.72
N ALA A 340 -43.28 -100.89 1.87
CA ALA A 340 -42.42 -99.72 1.68
C ALA A 340 -42.41 -99.24 0.22
N ILE A 341 -42.35 -100.15 -0.76
CA ILE A 341 -42.44 -99.81 -2.19
C ILE A 341 -43.81 -99.21 -2.52
N GLU A 342 -44.90 -99.78 -2.02
CA GLU A 342 -46.26 -99.24 -2.22
C GLU A 342 -46.43 -97.86 -1.55
N MET A 343 -45.85 -97.68 -0.35
CA MET A 343 -45.81 -96.38 0.32
C MET A 343 -44.97 -95.36 -0.45
N VAL A 344 -43.83 -95.75 -1.04
CA VAL A 344 -43.02 -94.88 -1.90
C VAL A 344 -43.78 -94.53 -3.18
N LEU A 345 -44.52 -95.46 -3.79
CA LEU A 345 -45.34 -95.20 -4.97
C LEU A 345 -46.49 -94.22 -4.68
N LYS A 346 -47.24 -94.43 -3.59
CA LYS A 346 -48.29 -93.49 -3.16
C LYS A 346 -47.73 -92.14 -2.71
N ALA A 347 -46.57 -92.15 -2.06
CA ALA A 347 -45.88 -90.91 -1.69
C ALA A 347 -45.40 -90.18 -2.94
N ARG A 348 -44.91 -90.88 -3.97
CA ARG A 348 -44.52 -90.32 -5.26
C ARG A 348 -45.70 -89.70 -5.99
N GLU A 349 -46.83 -90.40 -6.11
CA GLU A 349 -48.02 -89.87 -6.81
C GLU A 349 -48.56 -88.59 -6.13
N ASN A 350 -48.69 -88.60 -4.80
CA ASN A 350 -49.12 -87.42 -4.04
C ASN A 350 -48.05 -86.29 -4.04
N ALA A 351 -46.77 -86.67 -4.10
CA ALA A 351 -45.68 -85.72 -4.16
C ALA A 351 -45.51 -85.13 -5.56
N ASP A 352 -45.82 -85.85 -6.64
CA ASP A 352 -45.73 -85.36 -8.01
C ASP A 352 -46.73 -84.21 -8.24
N GLU A 353 -47.96 -84.32 -7.75
CA GLU A 353 -48.93 -83.21 -7.81
C GLU A 353 -48.48 -82.01 -6.96
N HIS A 354 -48.10 -82.22 -5.71
CA HIS A 354 -47.68 -81.13 -4.82
C HIS A 354 -46.32 -80.51 -5.22
N PHE A 355 -45.38 -81.28 -5.76
CA PHE A 355 -44.11 -80.78 -6.27
C PHE A 355 -44.28 -80.07 -7.59
N THR A 356 -45.16 -80.52 -8.48
CA THR A 356 -45.41 -79.80 -9.74
C THR A 356 -46.04 -78.43 -9.48
N GLU A 357 -47.01 -78.35 -8.56
CA GLU A 357 -47.59 -77.06 -8.13
C GLU A 357 -46.55 -76.15 -7.46
N ARG A 358 -45.79 -76.66 -6.48
CA ARG A 358 -44.80 -75.85 -5.75
C ARG A 358 -43.60 -75.45 -6.60
N THR A 359 -43.17 -76.33 -7.50
CA THR A 359 -42.13 -76.01 -8.49
C THR A 359 -42.61 -74.98 -9.49
N LYS A 360 -43.89 -75.01 -9.87
CA LYS A 360 -44.48 -73.97 -10.71
C LYS A 360 -44.46 -72.61 -10.01
N VAL A 361 -44.86 -72.53 -8.73
CA VAL A 361 -44.77 -71.29 -7.94
C VAL A 361 -43.34 -70.75 -7.89
N PHE A 362 -42.34 -71.59 -7.63
CA PHE A 362 -40.94 -71.14 -7.63
C PHE A 362 -40.44 -70.73 -9.02
N ARG A 363 -40.94 -71.34 -10.10
CA ARG A 363 -40.60 -70.93 -11.47
C ARG A 363 -41.25 -69.59 -11.83
N ASP A 364 -42.49 -69.37 -11.44
CA ASP A 364 -43.21 -68.10 -11.63
C ASP A 364 -42.49 -66.97 -10.84
N GLU A 365 -42.08 -67.23 -9.59
CA GLU A 365 -41.25 -66.30 -8.80
C GLU A 365 -39.88 -66.02 -9.47
N ILE A 366 -39.23 -67.02 -10.07
CA ILE A 366 -37.99 -66.82 -10.83
C ILE A 366 -38.23 -65.95 -12.07
N GLU A 367 -39.35 -66.15 -12.77
CA GLU A 367 -39.71 -65.34 -13.94
C GLU A 367 -39.98 -63.87 -13.56
N GLU A 368 -40.66 -63.63 -12.44
CA GLU A 368 -40.85 -62.26 -11.90
C GLU A 368 -39.52 -61.61 -11.53
N ILE A 369 -38.62 -62.33 -10.84
CA ILE A 369 -37.30 -61.79 -10.48
C ILE A 369 -36.45 -61.54 -11.73
N ASN A 370 -36.55 -62.38 -12.77
CA ASN A 370 -35.87 -62.15 -14.04
C ASN A 370 -36.39 -60.88 -14.74
N LYS A 371 -37.70 -60.64 -14.74
CA LYS A 371 -38.27 -59.36 -15.24
C LYS A 371 -37.77 -58.17 -14.43
N GLU A 372 -37.63 -58.31 -13.11
CA GLU A 372 -37.06 -57.27 -12.25
C GLU A 372 -35.58 -57.00 -12.58
N ILE A 373 -34.78 -58.05 -12.81
CA ILE A 373 -33.39 -57.93 -13.26
C ILE A 373 -33.31 -57.26 -14.63
N GLU A 374 -34.16 -57.62 -15.59
CA GLU A 374 -34.20 -57.00 -16.92
C GLU A 374 -34.52 -55.51 -16.82
N ASN A 375 -35.49 -55.12 -15.99
CA ASN A 375 -35.81 -53.72 -15.73
C ASN A 375 -34.62 -52.97 -15.12
N LYS A 376 -33.93 -53.57 -14.14
CA LYS A 376 -32.73 -52.98 -13.51
C LYS A 376 -31.54 -52.90 -14.47
N MET A 377 -31.39 -53.85 -15.38
CA MET A 377 -30.39 -53.79 -16.45
C MET A 377 -30.73 -52.68 -17.46
N ALA A 378 -32.00 -52.50 -17.82
CA ALA A 378 -32.43 -51.39 -18.66
C ALA A 378 -32.26 -50.01 -17.97
N GLU A 379 -32.42 -49.93 -16.64
CA GLU A 379 -32.06 -48.75 -15.86
C GLU A 379 -30.55 -48.47 -15.89
N LEU A 380 -29.72 -49.52 -15.79
CA LEU A 380 -28.27 -49.42 -15.87
C LEU A 380 -27.81 -48.92 -17.25
N ASP A 381 -28.43 -49.40 -18.34
CA ASP A 381 -28.09 -49.02 -19.72
C ASP A 381 -28.47 -47.56 -20.06
N LYS A 382 -29.43 -46.99 -19.33
CA LYS A 382 -29.82 -45.56 -19.47
C LYS A 382 -28.83 -44.61 -18.79
N LEU A 383 -27.97 -45.10 -17.90
CA LEU A 383 -27.00 -44.27 -17.19
C LEU A 383 -25.81 -43.93 -18.10
N PRO A 384 -25.27 -42.69 -18.02
CA PRO A 384 -24.17 -42.27 -18.88
C PRO A 384 -22.92 -43.14 -18.66
N PRO A 385 -22.07 -43.36 -19.68
CA PRO A 385 -20.87 -44.17 -19.59
C PRO A 385 -19.93 -43.66 -18.48
N THR A 386 -19.26 -44.59 -17.80
CA THR A 386 -18.36 -44.25 -16.69
C THR A 386 -17.12 -43.55 -17.24
N ASN A 387 -16.86 -42.32 -16.77
CA ASN A 387 -15.65 -41.60 -17.15
C ASN A 387 -14.50 -42.01 -16.21
N GLU A 388 -13.86 -43.13 -16.53
CA GLU A 388 -12.79 -43.72 -15.72
C GLU A 388 -11.60 -42.78 -15.53
N GLU A 389 -11.25 -41.98 -16.55
CA GLU A 389 -10.14 -41.03 -16.47
C GLU A 389 -10.38 -39.93 -15.41
N LEU A 390 -11.61 -39.38 -15.37
CA LEU A 390 -11.99 -38.39 -14.35
C LEU A 390 -12.02 -39.01 -12.96
N LEU A 391 -12.50 -40.24 -12.83
CA LEU A 391 -12.57 -40.95 -11.55
C LEU A 391 -11.19 -41.34 -11.03
N VAL A 392 -10.25 -41.69 -11.90
CA VAL A 392 -8.83 -41.91 -11.54
C VAL A 392 -8.18 -40.59 -11.11
N LYS A 393 -8.39 -39.49 -11.87
CA LYS A 393 -7.90 -38.14 -11.49
C LYS A 393 -8.48 -37.65 -10.15
N GLY A 394 -9.74 -38.01 -9.87
CA GLY A 394 -10.44 -37.71 -8.62
C GLY A 394 -10.20 -38.69 -7.46
N GLY A 395 -9.29 -39.66 -7.64
CA GLY A 395 -8.89 -40.64 -6.63
C GLY A 395 -9.96 -41.66 -6.24
N TYR A 396 -11.03 -41.81 -7.04
CA TYR A 396 -12.14 -42.74 -6.79
C TYR A 396 -11.75 -44.18 -7.10
N TYR A 397 -11.02 -44.40 -8.19
CA TYR A 397 -10.30 -45.64 -8.42
C TYR A 397 -8.85 -45.47 -7.96
N ARG A 398 -8.33 -46.39 -7.13
CA ARG A 398 -6.88 -46.50 -6.98
C ARG A 398 -6.33 -46.78 -8.37
N ALA A 399 -5.43 -45.92 -8.85
CA ALA A 399 -4.67 -46.19 -10.07
C ALA A 399 -4.19 -47.64 -10.00
N LYS A 400 -4.69 -48.49 -10.91
CA LYS A 400 -4.07 -49.78 -11.14
C LYS A 400 -2.63 -49.42 -11.51
N ARG A 401 -1.68 -49.63 -10.59
CA ARG A 401 -0.27 -49.47 -10.91
C ARG A 401 -0.02 -50.36 -12.11
N ASN A 402 0.50 -49.77 -13.18
CA ASN A 402 0.99 -50.48 -14.34
C ASN A 402 2.15 -51.38 -13.91
N ASP A 403 1.84 -52.56 -13.38
CA ASP A 403 2.73 -53.71 -13.37
C ASP A 403 2.48 -54.48 -14.67
N SER A 404 2.83 -53.88 -15.80
CA SER A 404 2.93 -54.58 -17.08
C SER A 404 3.98 -53.93 -17.99
N ILE A 405 5.20 -53.78 -17.46
CA ILE A 405 6.42 -53.76 -18.28
C ILE A 405 7.37 -54.75 -17.63
N ALA A 406 7.22 -56.03 -17.98
CA ALA A 406 8.24 -57.06 -17.94
C ALA A 406 7.64 -58.35 -18.51
N ASN A 407 7.66 -58.46 -19.84
CA ASN A 407 8.10 -59.65 -20.58
C ASN A 407 8.20 -59.31 -22.06
#